data_AF-A0A4Q3JRB8-F1
#
_entry.id   AF-A0A4Q3JRB8-F1
#
_cell.length_a   1.000
_cell.length_b   1.000
_cell.length_c   1.000
_cell.angle_alpha   90.00
_cell.angle_beta   90.00
_cell.angle_gamma   90.00
#
_symmetry.space_group_name_H-M   'P 1'
#
loop_
_entity.id
_entity.type
_entity.pdbx_description
1 polymer ?
#
loop_
_entity_poly.entity_id
_entity_poly.type
_entity_poly.pdbx_seq_one_letter_code
_entity_poly.pdbx_strand_id
1 'polypeptide(L)'
;MLSLLSVLARGRVALLGAALALLAGCDNECSFDERCNGNVRETCGEGADQMFGRRIARSPCTAPNDVCVDRNGAAECVAPALTECEPSTDPRCHGDTVVSCGATGFERLAVCDEAYSVCRESQFKDQRWAACLYDPEIPCGNGSSSRCEGTIRLECSLAFGRFVASDCAAEMSDPAAVCVTSESGSSYSYCTTTPAD
;
A
#
# COMPACT_ATOMS: atom_id res chain seq x y z
N MET A 1 -30.24 -7.65 67.34
CA MET A 1 -30.28 -6.69 66.20
C MET A 1 -28.95 -6.55 65.44
N LEU A 2 -27.86 -7.20 65.87
CA LEU A 2 -26.55 -7.14 65.18
C LEU A 2 -26.33 -8.24 64.11
N SER A 3 -27.21 -9.25 64.01
CA SER A 3 -27.02 -10.38 63.09
C SER A 3 -27.63 -10.21 61.69
N LEU A 4 -28.37 -9.12 61.43
CA LEU A 4 -28.99 -8.87 60.11
C LEU A 4 -28.10 -8.02 59.18
N LEU A 5 -27.12 -7.28 59.72
CA LEU A 5 -26.24 -6.41 58.93
C LEU A 5 -25.13 -7.16 58.19
N SER A 6 -24.74 -8.35 58.65
CA SER A 6 -23.67 -9.18 58.04
C SER A 6 -24.12 -9.98 56.82
N VAL A 7 -25.42 -10.21 56.63
CA VAL A 7 -25.96 -10.95 55.48
C VAL A 7 -26.03 -10.07 54.22
N LEU A 8 -26.34 -8.77 54.38
CA LEU A 8 -26.41 -7.83 53.25
C LEU A 8 -25.03 -7.48 52.66
N ALA A 9 -23.97 -7.52 53.46
CA ALA A 9 -22.60 -7.22 53.00
C ALA A 9 -22.01 -8.35 52.12
N ARG A 10 -22.38 -9.62 52.36
CA ARG A 10 -21.89 -10.76 51.56
C ARG A 10 -22.63 -10.94 50.24
N GLY A 11 -23.88 -10.51 50.15
CA GLY A 11 -24.67 -10.58 48.91
C GLY A 11 -24.18 -9.63 47.80
N ARG A 12 -23.62 -8.47 48.16
CA ARG A 12 -23.14 -7.47 47.17
C ARG A 12 -21.81 -7.83 46.52
N VAL A 13 -20.93 -8.57 47.22
CA VAL A 13 -19.63 -9.00 46.67
C VAL A 13 -19.80 -10.10 45.62
N ALA A 14 -20.80 -10.98 45.79
CA ALA A 14 -21.09 -12.04 44.81
C ALA A 14 -21.64 -11.50 43.47
N LEU A 15 -22.44 -10.42 43.50
CA LEU A 15 -22.99 -9.79 42.30
C LEU A 15 -21.95 -9.04 41.46
N LEU A 16 -20.94 -8.43 42.09
CA LEU A 16 -19.85 -7.76 41.36
C LEU A 16 -18.92 -8.76 40.65
N GLY A 17 -18.66 -9.92 41.27
CA GLY A 17 -17.80 -10.96 40.69
C GLY A 17 -18.40 -11.61 39.43
N ALA A 18 -19.71 -11.83 39.42
CA ALA A 18 -20.41 -12.40 38.26
C ALA A 18 -20.45 -11.44 37.05
N ALA A 19 -20.52 -10.13 37.30
CA ALA A 19 -20.51 -9.12 36.24
C ALA A 19 -19.13 -8.99 35.55
N LEU A 20 -18.02 -9.13 36.29
CA LEU A 20 -16.68 -9.12 35.69
C LEU A 20 -16.39 -10.39 34.88
N ALA A 21 -16.91 -11.55 35.28
CA ALA A 21 -16.73 -12.80 34.55
C ALA A 21 -17.44 -12.80 33.18
N LEU A 22 -18.54 -12.03 33.04
CA LEU A 22 -19.23 -11.84 31.76
C LEU A 22 -18.48 -10.89 30.81
N LEU A 23 -17.61 -10.02 31.33
CA LEU A 23 -16.78 -9.11 30.52
C LEU A 23 -15.46 -9.76 30.05
N ALA A 24 -14.97 -10.78 30.76
CA ALA A 24 -13.73 -11.48 30.42
C ALA A 24 -13.89 -12.56 29.32
N GLY A 25 -15.09 -12.77 28.80
CA GLY A 25 -15.39 -13.80 27.79
C GLY A 25 -15.47 -13.32 26.35
N CYS A 26 -15.16 -12.04 26.08
CA CYS A 26 -15.30 -11.42 24.76
C CYS A 26 -13.95 -11.14 24.11
N ASP A 27 -13.03 -12.10 24.14
CA ASP A 27 -11.77 -11.97 23.41
C ASP A 27 -12.03 -12.23 21.92
N ASN A 28 -11.93 -11.18 21.11
CA ASN A 28 -11.83 -11.30 19.66
C ASN A 28 -10.34 -11.46 19.31
N GLU A 29 -9.97 -12.57 18.70
CA GLU A 29 -8.56 -12.86 18.35
C GLU A 29 -8.03 -11.97 17.22
N CYS A 30 -8.92 -11.23 16.54
CA CYS A 30 -8.59 -10.52 15.31
C CYS A 30 -9.49 -9.28 15.09
N SER A 31 -8.95 -8.29 14.38
CA SER A 31 -9.56 -6.98 14.12
C SER A 31 -9.63 -6.60 12.63
N PHE A 32 -9.37 -7.56 11.75
CA PHE A 32 -9.43 -7.39 10.29
C PHE A 32 -10.64 -8.17 9.75
N ASP A 33 -11.01 -7.97 8.49
CA ASP A 33 -12.01 -8.82 7.83
C ASP A 33 -11.28 -9.90 7.03
N GLU A 34 -10.39 -9.51 6.12
CA GLU A 34 -9.51 -10.41 5.38
C GLU A 34 -8.10 -9.82 5.24
N ARG A 35 -7.07 -10.68 5.16
CA ARG A 35 -5.70 -10.29 4.84
C ARG A 35 -4.90 -11.46 4.27
N CYS A 36 -3.81 -11.17 3.57
CA CYS A 36 -2.83 -12.17 3.20
C CYS A 36 -1.70 -12.31 4.24
N ASN A 37 -1.38 -13.56 4.59
CA ASN A 37 -0.20 -13.93 5.37
C ASN A 37 0.65 -14.92 4.56
N GLY A 38 1.54 -14.37 3.73
CA GLY A 38 2.26 -15.17 2.73
C GLY A 38 1.31 -15.72 1.68
N ASN A 39 1.27 -17.05 1.51
CA ASN A 39 0.35 -17.74 0.60
C ASN A 39 -0.98 -18.16 1.28
N VAL A 40 -1.26 -17.66 2.47
CA VAL A 40 -2.46 -18.03 3.24
C VAL A 40 -3.39 -16.84 3.32
N ARG A 41 -4.64 -17.02 2.86
CA ARG A 41 -5.73 -16.09 3.12
C ARG A 41 -6.18 -16.26 4.56
N GLU A 42 -6.12 -15.19 5.34
CA GLU A 42 -6.65 -15.14 6.70
C GLU A 42 -7.96 -14.35 6.68
N THR A 43 -9.05 -14.97 7.11
CA THR A 43 -10.36 -14.34 7.28
C THR A 43 -10.69 -14.31 8.76
N CYS A 44 -11.14 -13.16 9.27
CA CYS A 44 -11.53 -13.01 10.66
C CYS A 44 -13.04 -12.78 10.74
N GLY A 45 -13.78 -13.68 11.37
CA GLY A 45 -15.25 -13.59 11.44
C GLY A 45 -16.02 -14.88 11.19
N GLU A 46 -15.35 -16.04 11.09
CA GLU A 46 -16.06 -17.31 11.08
C GLU A 46 -16.46 -17.71 12.50
N GLY A 47 -17.67 -17.36 12.90
CA GLY A 47 -18.33 -17.73 14.16
C GLY A 47 -19.85 -17.63 14.01
N ALA A 48 -20.60 -18.37 14.83
CA ALA A 48 -22.07 -18.32 14.80
C ALA A 48 -22.64 -16.94 15.20
N ASP A 49 -21.83 -16.11 15.86
CA ASP A 49 -22.12 -14.74 16.26
C ASP A 49 -20.98 -13.84 15.76
N GLN A 50 -21.29 -12.89 14.88
CA GLN A 50 -20.31 -11.97 14.28
C GLN A 50 -19.74 -10.96 15.29
N MET A 51 -20.31 -10.86 16.50
CA MET A 51 -19.86 -9.91 17.52
C MET A 51 -18.94 -10.53 18.58
N PHE A 52 -18.93 -11.86 18.75
CA PHE A 52 -18.21 -12.53 19.82
C PHE A 52 -17.53 -13.82 19.37
N GLY A 53 -16.28 -14.03 19.79
CA GLY A 53 -15.54 -15.26 19.49
C GLY A 53 -15.07 -15.34 18.04
N ARG A 54 -14.75 -14.19 17.42
CA ARG A 54 -14.13 -14.15 16.09
C ARG A 54 -12.79 -14.89 16.14
N ARG A 55 -12.63 -15.86 15.24
CA ARG A 55 -11.40 -16.63 15.04
C ARG A 55 -10.81 -16.33 13.67
N ILE A 56 -9.51 -16.53 13.56
CA ILE A 56 -8.80 -16.46 12.28
C ILE A 56 -8.97 -17.81 11.55
N ALA A 57 -9.76 -17.80 10.49
CA ALA A 57 -9.81 -18.88 9.52
C ALA A 57 -8.62 -18.73 8.55
N ARG A 58 -7.88 -19.81 8.34
CA ARG A 58 -6.72 -19.85 7.44
C ARG A 58 -7.03 -20.74 6.26
N SER A 59 -7.01 -20.17 5.06
CA SER A 59 -7.20 -20.89 3.81
C SER A 59 -5.93 -20.75 2.96
N PRO A 60 -5.10 -21.79 2.83
CA PRO A 60 -3.94 -21.73 1.95
C PRO A 60 -4.39 -21.58 0.50
N CYS A 61 -3.76 -20.67 -0.22
CA CYS A 61 -3.90 -20.57 -1.66
C CYS A 61 -3.26 -21.80 -2.32
N THR A 62 -3.99 -22.47 -3.19
CA THR A 62 -3.58 -23.71 -3.87
C THR A 62 -3.65 -23.54 -5.38
N ALA A 63 -2.83 -24.30 -6.11
CA ALA A 63 -2.86 -24.32 -7.57
C ALA A 63 -4.30 -24.51 -8.11
N PRO A 64 -4.70 -23.79 -9.17
CA PRO A 64 -3.89 -22.91 -9.99
C PRO A 64 -3.83 -21.47 -9.45
N ASN A 65 -4.20 -21.19 -8.19
CA ASN A 65 -4.17 -19.87 -7.57
C ASN A 65 -3.41 -19.92 -6.24
N ASP A 66 -2.09 -20.04 -6.29
CA ASP A 66 -1.21 -20.30 -5.14
C ASP A 66 -0.58 -19.04 -4.52
N VAL A 67 -0.91 -17.85 -5.03
CA VAL A 67 -0.47 -16.56 -4.49
C VAL A 67 -1.63 -15.84 -3.82
N CYS A 68 -1.44 -15.35 -2.60
CA CYS A 68 -2.42 -14.48 -1.91
C CYS A 68 -2.04 -13.01 -2.15
N VAL A 69 -3.00 -12.19 -2.57
CA VAL A 69 -2.83 -10.72 -2.70
C VAL A 69 -3.94 -9.97 -1.97
N ASP A 70 -3.59 -8.83 -1.35
CA ASP A 70 -4.58 -7.90 -0.77
C ASP A 70 -5.01 -6.90 -1.85
N ARG A 71 -6.31 -6.87 -2.17
CA ARG A 71 -6.92 -5.98 -3.17
C ARG A 71 -8.16 -5.31 -2.57
N ASN A 72 -8.15 -3.97 -2.49
CA ASN A 72 -9.27 -3.18 -1.96
C ASN A 72 -9.76 -3.61 -0.57
N GLY A 73 -8.84 -4.02 0.30
CA GLY A 73 -9.15 -4.50 1.65
C GLY A 73 -9.69 -5.94 1.72
N ALA A 74 -9.67 -6.68 0.61
CA ALA A 74 -10.00 -8.11 0.56
C ALA A 74 -8.76 -8.94 0.20
N ALA A 75 -8.66 -10.16 0.71
CA ALA A 75 -7.58 -11.07 0.39
C ALA A 75 -8.02 -12.08 -0.67
N GLU A 76 -7.31 -12.17 -1.78
CA GLU A 76 -7.67 -13.00 -2.93
C GLU A 76 -6.53 -13.96 -3.29
N CYS A 77 -6.87 -15.23 -3.56
CA CYS A 77 -5.93 -16.18 -4.14
C CYS A 77 -5.95 -16.04 -5.66
N VAL A 78 -4.80 -15.75 -6.27
CA VAL A 78 -4.65 -15.50 -7.70
C VAL A 78 -3.64 -16.44 -8.35
N ALA A 79 -3.80 -16.63 -9.66
CA ALA A 79 -2.99 -17.56 -10.42
C ALA A 79 -1.52 -17.13 -10.54
N PRO A 80 -0.57 -18.08 -10.52
CA PRO A 80 0.78 -17.85 -10.97
C PRO A 80 0.83 -17.60 -12.49
N ALA A 81 -0.31 -17.60 -13.20
CA ALA A 81 -0.52 -16.88 -14.46
C ALA A 81 0.05 -15.45 -14.46
N LEU A 82 0.01 -14.81 -13.28
CA LEU A 82 0.67 -13.55 -12.94
C LEU A 82 2.09 -13.77 -12.34
N THR A 83 2.77 -14.88 -12.63
CA THR A 83 4.15 -15.20 -12.23
C THR A 83 5.02 -15.77 -13.35
N GLU A 84 4.47 -16.07 -14.53
CA GLU A 84 5.26 -16.08 -15.76
C GLU A 84 5.54 -14.62 -16.16
N CYS A 85 6.31 -13.94 -15.33
CA CYS A 85 7.10 -12.87 -15.85
C CYS A 85 8.20 -13.53 -16.69
N GLU A 86 8.22 -13.28 -17.99
CA GLU A 86 9.51 -13.40 -18.68
C GLU A 86 10.49 -12.55 -17.87
N PRO A 87 11.73 -13.03 -17.63
CA PRO A 87 12.79 -12.25 -17.00
C PRO A 87 13.11 -11.03 -17.88
N SER A 88 12.24 -10.04 -17.83
CA SER A 88 12.48 -8.67 -18.23
C SER A 88 12.93 -7.97 -16.97
N THR A 89 14.09 -7.36 -17.04
CA THR A 89 14.59 -6.45 -16.00
C THR A 89 13.66 -5.25 -15.76
N ASP A 90 12.70 -5.05 -16.64
CA ASP A 90 11.91 -3.84 -16.69
C ASP A 90 10.78 -3.85 -15.64
N PRO A 91 10.74 -2.83 -14.75
CA PRO A 91 9.65 -2.63 -13.82
C PRO A 91 8.31 -2.42 -14.54
N ARG A 92 7.23 -2.90 -13.93
CA ARG A 92 5.85 -2.73 -14.39
C ARG A 92 4.90 -2.44 -13.23
N CYS A 93 3.71 -1.97 -13.54
CA CYS A 93 2.67 -1.68 -12.57
C CYS A 93 1.74 -2.88 -12.38
N HIS A 94 1.47 -3.21 -11.13
CA HIS A 94 0.43 -4.15 -10.73
C HIS A 94 -0.50 -3.46 -9.74
N GLY A 95 -1.56 -2.81 -10.26
CA GLY A 95 -2.35 -1.86 -9.47
C GLY A 95 -1.48 -0.69 -9.04
N ASP A 96 -1.52 -0.35 -7.75
CA ASP A 96 -0.72 0.72 -7.14
C ASP A 96 0.65 0.23 -6.65
N THR A 97 1.21 -0.82 -7.27
CA THR A 97 2.50 -1.38 -6.86
C THR A 97 3.42 -1.50 -8.07
N VAL A 98 4.64 -0.98 -7.95
CA VAL A 98 5.73 -1.22 -8.90
C VAL A 98 6.34 -2.58 -8.60
N VAL A 99 6.40 -3.44 -9.61
CA VAL A 99 6.94 -4.80 -9.52
C VAL A 99 7.94 -5.07 -10.64
N SER A 100 8.95 -5.91 -10.40
CA SER A 100 9.88 -6.39 -11.42
C SER A 100 9.89 -7.91 -11.48
N CYS A 101 10.40 -8.48 -12.58
CA CYS A 101 10.64 -9.91 -12.66
C CYS A 101 12.01 -10.26 -12.09
N GLY A 102 12.03 -11.02 -10.99
CA GLY A 102 13.22 -11.58 -10.36
C GLY A 102 13.40 -13.08 -10.64
N ALA A 103 14.43 -13.67 -10.06
CA ALA A 103 14.80 -15.07 -10.30
C ALA A 103 13.75 -16.09 -9.82
N THR A 104 12.90 -15.68 -8.88
CA THR A 104 11.87 -16.53 -8.26
C THR A 104 10.44 -16.05 -8.55
N GLY A 105 10.27 -15.15 -9.52
CA GLY A 105 8.97 -14.56 -9.87
C GLY A 105 8.94 -13.05 -9.66
N PHE A 106 7.76 -12.48 -9.43
CA PHE A 106 7.62 -11.04 -9.24
C PHE A 106 8.20 -10.57 -7.90
N GLU A 107 9.03 -9.55 -7.95
CA GLU A 107 9.57 -8.85 -6.79
C GLU A 107 8.88 -7.48 -6.67
N ARG A 108 8.44 -7.13 -5.46
CA ARG A 108 7.86 -5.82 -5.17
C ARG A 108 8.98 -4.79 -5.05
N LEU A 109 8.93 -3.74 -5.86
CA LEU A 109 9.89 -2.63 -5.82
C LEU A 109 9.37 -1.45 -4.98
N ALA A 110 8.10 -1.06 -5.16
CA ALA A 110 7.49 0.04 -4.43
C ALA A 110 5.96 -0.13 -4.33
N VAL A 111 5.35 0.39 -3.28
CA VAL A 111 3.89 0.53 -3.15
C VAL A 111 3.58 2.02 -3.20
N CYS A 112 2.64 2.41 -4.05
CA CYS A 112 2.16 3.77 -4.19
C CYS A 112 1.04 3.98 -3.18
N ASP A 113 1.40 4.23 -1.90
CA ASP A 113 0.44 4.33 -0.79
C ASP A 113 0.29 5.74 -0.21
N GLU A 114 1.19 6.66 -0.55
CA GLU A 114 0.96 8.07 -0.26
C GLU A 114 -0.28 8.50 -1.02
N ALA A 115 -1.18 9.25 -0.35
CA ALA A 115 -2.61 9.47 -0.66
C ALA A 115 -2.98 9.91 -2.09
N TYR A 116 -1.99 10.03 -2.96
CA TYR A 116 -2.04 10.63 -4.27
C TYR A 116 -1.02 10.01 -5.24
N SER A 117 -0.46 8.84 -4.96
CA SER A 117 0.51 8.19 -5.86
C SER A 117 -0.17 7.05 -6.63
N VAL A 118 -0.07 7.07 -7.95
CA VAL A 118 -0.58 6.05 -8.87
C VAL A 118 0.61 5.45 -9.60
N CYS A 119 0.64 4.12 -9.68
CA CYS A 119 1.68 3.47 -10.48
C CYS A 119 1.44 3.78 -11.97
N ARG A 120 2.46 4.32 -12.64
CA ARG A 120 2.42 4.53 -14.09
C ARG A 120 3.58 3.84 -14.76
N GLU A 121 3.27 3.19 -15.87
CA GLU A 121 4.25 2.64 -16.80
C GLU A 121 4.53 3.64 -17.91
N SER A 122 5.77 3.66 -18.38
CA SER A 122 6.16 4.38 -19.58
C SER A 122 7.24 3.59 -20.32
N GLN A 123 7.44 3.94 -21.58
CA GLN A 123 8.46 3.35 -22.43
C GLN A 123 9.24 4.46 -23.10
N PHE A 124 10.55 4.45 -22.92
CA PHE A 124 11.46 5.29 -23.67
C PHE A 124 12.47 4.43 -24.42
N LYS A 125 12.44 4.51 -25.76
CA LYS A 125 13.19 3.62 -26.66
C LYS A 125 12.89 2.14 -26.32
N ASP A 126 13.92 1.36 -26.06
CA ASP A 126 13.85 -0.08 -25.76
C ASP A 126 13.79 -0.36 -24.25
N GLN A 127 13.63 0.66 -23.40
CA GLN A 127 13.52 0.50 -21.95
C GLN A 127 12.09 0.81 -21.48
N ARG A 128 11.52 -0.11 -20.71
CA ARG A 128 10.27 0.13 -19.97
C ARG A 128 10.60 0.43 -18.52
N TRP A 129 9.81 1.31 -17.94
CA TRP A 129 9.89 1.62 -16.52
C TRP A 129 8.50 1.79 -15.93
N ALA A 130 8.43 1.61 -14.62
CA ALA A 130 7.26 1.87 -13.81
C ALA A 130 7.68 2.60 -12.54
N ALA A 131 6.91 3.60 -12.15
CA ALA A 131 7.15 4.39 -10.96
C ALA A 131 5.82 4.77 -10.30
N CYS A 132 5.87 4.98 -8.99
CA CYS A 132 4.80 5.68 -8.29
C CYS A 132 4.89 7.15 -8.63
N LEU A 133 3.92 7.65 -9.39
CA LEU A 133 3.83 9.05 -9.77
C LEU A 133 2.63 9.67 -9.08
N TYR A 134 2.75 10.94 -8.71
CA TYR A 134 1.61 11.69 -8.20
C TYR A 134 0.47 11.73 -9.23
N ASP A 135 -0.76 11.55 -8.78
CA ASP A 135 -1.94 11.48 -9.64
C ASP A 135 -2.10 12.83 -10.38
N PRO A 136 -1.98 12.84 -11.72
CA PRO A 136 -2.15 14.06 -12.50
C PRO A 136 -3.60 14.57 -12.50
N GLU A 137 -4.57 13.85 -11.94
CA GLU A 137 -5.92 14.40 -11.73
C GLU A 137 -5.96 15.45 -10.60
N ILE A 138 -4.91 15.54 -9.79
CA ILE A 138 -4.82 16.60 -8.80
C ILE A 138 -4.44 17.89 -9.52
N PRO A 139 -5.33 18.90 -9.49
CA PRO A 139 -5.05 20.16 -10.13
C PRO A 139 -3.79 20.73 -9.51
N CYS A 140 -2.87 21.20 -10.36
CA CYS A 140 -1.78 22.00 -9.83
C CYS A 140 -2.39 23.15 -9.04
N GLY A 141 -1.89 23.41 -7.83
CA GLY A 141 -2.22 24.66 -7.14
C GLY A 141 -1.89 25.87 -8.02
N ASN A 142 -2.25 27.08 -7.56
CA ASN A 142 -1.93 28.32 -8.27
C ASN A 142 -0.41 28.56 -8.31
N GLY A 143 0.29 27.91 -9.23
CA GLY A 143 1.74 28.02 -9.41
C GLY A 143 2.28 27.04 -10.45
N SER A 144 3.20 27.52 -11.29
CA SER A 144 4.05 26.69 -12.16
C SER A 144 5.08 25.95 -11.31
N SER A 145 4.61 25.00 -10.50
CA SER A 145 5.48 24.16 -9.69
C SER A 145 6.06 23.06 -10.57
N SER A 146 7.38 22.89 -10.49
CA SER A 146 8.05 21.71 -10.99
C SER A 146 8.86 21.08 -9.85
N ARG A 147 8.84 19.76 -9.75
CA ARG A 147 9.58 19.02 -8.72
C ARG A 147 10.27 17.81 -9.32
N CYS A 148 11.29 17.32 -8.64
CA CYS A 148 12.01 16.11 -9.02
C CYS A 148 11.59 14.93 -8.16
N GLU A 149 11.38 13.78 -8.81
CA GLU A 149 11.19 12.47 -8.18
C GLU A 149 12.20 11.50 -8.81
N GLY A 150 13.39 11.43 -8.22
CA GLY A 150 14.52 10.67 -8.78
C GLY A 150 15.00 11.24 -10.11
N THR A 151 14.89 10.45 -11.18
CA THR A 151 15.23 10.86 -12.57
C THR A 151 14.07 11.51 -13.31
N ILE A 152 12.90 11.63 -12.68
CA ILE A 152 11.70 12.18 -13.30
C ILE A 152 11.50 13.63 -12.89
N ARG A 153 11.32 14.51 -13.87
CA ARG A 153 10.82 15.87 -13.67
C ARG A 153 9.31 15.89 -13.77
N LEU A 154 8.63 16.34 -12.73
CA LEU A 154 7.21 16.65 -12.75
C LEU A 154 7.03 18.14 -12.98
N GLU A 155 6.30 18.53 -14.01
CA GLU A 155 6.05 19.93 -14.36
C GLU A 155 4.55 20.18 -14.49
N CYS A 156 4.01 21.18 -13.78
CA CYS A 156 2.62 21.56 -13.98
C CYS A 156 2.42 22.17 -15.38
N SER A 157 1.64 21.49 -16.22
CA SER A 157 1.22 22.05 -17.50
C SER A 157 0.04 23.00 -17.31
N LEU A 158 0.30 24.29 -17.48
CA LEU A 158 -0.74 25.34 -17.43
C LEU A 158 -1.83 25.14 -18.50
N ALA A 159 -1.53 24.43 -19.59
CA ALA A 159 -2.49 24.13 -20.64
C ALA A 159 -3.55 23.11 -20.20
N PHE A 160 -3.19 22.22 -19.26
CA PHE A 160 -4.05 21.13 -18.81
C PHE A 160 -4.41 21.19 -17.32
N GLY A 161 -3.80 22.11 -16.55
CA GLY A 161 -3.98 22.22 -15.11
C GLY A 161 -3.46 21.03 -14.31
N ARG A 162 -2.55 20.22 -14.88
CA ARG A 162 -2.06 18.96 -14.31
C ARG A 162 -0.56 18.79 -14.49
N PHE A 163 0.04 17.92 -13.67
CA PHE A 163 1.44 17.54 -13.81
C PHE A 163 1.68 16.69 -15.06
N VAL A 164 2.79 16.98 -15.74
CA VAL A 164 3.37 16.18 -16.82
C VAL A 164 4.70 15.66 -16.31
N ALA A 165 4.90 14.36 -16.43
CA ALA A 165 6.17 13.72 -16.10
C ALA A 165 7.07 13.67 -17.34
N SER A 166 8.32 14.11 -17.18
CA SER A 166 9.38 14.01 -18.16
C SER A 166 10.53 13.21 -17.55
N ASP A 167 10.96 12.15 -18.23
CA ASP A 167 12.15 11.39 -17.86
C ASP A 167 13.39 12.17 -18.30
N CYS A 168 14.28 12.51 -17.35
CA CYS A 168 15.47 13.29 -17.66
C CYS A 168 16.47 12.55 -18.54
N ALA A 169 16.56 11.23 -18.41
CA ALA A 169 17.41 10.44 -19.30
C ALA A 169 16.89 10.47 -20.74
N ALA A 170 15.57 10.49 -20.89
CA ALA A 170 14.90 10.64 -22.17
C ALA A 170 15.09 12.03 -22.77
N GLU A 171 14.81 13.07 -21.99
CA GLU A 171 14.88 14.47 -22.40
C GLU A 171 16.29 14.86 -22.86
N MET A 172 17.32 14.40 -22.13
CA MET A 172 18.71 14.70 -22.45
C MET A 172 19.37 13.67 -23.38
N SER A 173 18.70 12.55 -23.67
CA SER A 173 19.29 11.40 -24.36
C SER A 173 20.59 10.90 -23.70
N ASP A 174 20.69 11.01 -22.38
CA ASP A 174 21.84 10.61 -21.57
C ASP A 174 21.37 9.79 -20.37
N PRO A 175 21.77 8.51 -20.24
CA PRO A 175 21.35 7.66 -19.12
C PRO A 175 21.84 8.15 -17.74
N ALA A 176 22.83 9.05 -17.70
CA ALA A 176 23.32 9.65 -16.46
C ALA A 176 22.55 10.93 -16.07
N ALA A 177 21.58 11.38 -16.86
CA ALA A 177 20.80 12.57 -16.53
C ALA A 177 19.91 12.33 -15.31
N VAL A 178 19.94 13.28 -14.39
CA VAL A 178 19.17 13.31 -13.15
C VAL A 178 18.29 14.56 -13.11
N CYS A 179 17.20 14.50 -12.35
CA CYS A 179 16.40 15.69 -12.07
C CYS A 179 16.97 16.41 -10.85
N VAL A 180 17.18 17.72 -10.96
CA VAL A 180 17.63 18.59 -9.86
C VAL A 180 16.63 19.71 -9.63
N THR A 181 16.34 20.00 -8.36
CA THR A 181 15.54 21.14 -7.94
C THR A 181 16.46 22.27 -7.47
N SER A 182 16.37 23.45 -8.09
CA SER A 182 17.07 24.67 -7.66
C SER A 182 16.22 25.45 -6.67
N GLU A 183 16.83 25.92 -5.58
CA GLU A 183 16.18 26.77 -4.58
C GLU A 183 16.47 28.28 -4.77
N SER A 184 17.11 28.68 -5.87
CA SER A 184 17.53 30.07 -6.08
C SER A 184 16.34 30.98 -6.45
N GLY A 185 15.69 31.56 -5.44
CA GLY A 185 14.68 32.63 -5.57
C GLY A 185 13.30 32.19 -6.07
N SER A 186 13.24 31.19 -6.94
CA SER A 186 12.04 30.49 -7.38
C SER A 186 12.38 29.01 -7.47
N SER A 187 11.64 28.14 -6.78
CA SER A 187 11.87 26.69 -6.88
C SER A 187 11.53 26.22 -8.29
N TYR A 188 12.53 25.78 -9.05
CA TYR A 188 12.34 25.16 -10.36
C TYR A 188 13.16 23.87 -10.46
N SER A 189 12.62 22.91 -11.19
CA SER A 189 13.27 21.62 -11.43
C SER A 189 13.71 21.53 -12.89
N TYR A 190 14.85 20.89 -13.12
CA TYR A 190 15.41 20.73 -14.46
C TYR A 190 16.25 19.44 -14.54
N CYS A 191 16.45 18.97 -15.76
CA CYS A 191 17.29 17.80 -16.03
C CYS A 191 18.74 18.23 -16.24
N THR A 192 19.69 17.53 -15.62
CA THR A 192 21.13 17.79 -15.73
C THR A 192 21.92 16.49 -15.66
N THR A 193 23.08 16.46 -16.31
CA THR A 193 24.06 15.36 -16.22
C THR A 193 25.13 15.63 -15.15
N THR A 194 25.14 16.82 -14.58
CA THR A 194 26.06 17.24 -13.52
C THR A 194 25.29 17.26 -12.20
N PRO A 195 25.70 16.50 -11.18
CA PRO A 195 25.11 16.65 -9.85
C PRO A 195 25.35 18.08 -9.37
N ALA A 196 24.34 18.65 -8.70
CA ALA A 196 24.52 19.94 -8.03
C ALA A 196 25.54 19.76 -6.89
N ASP A 197 26.63 20.50 -6.94
CA ASP A 197 27.59 20.62 -5.84
C ASP A 197 26.99 21.36 -4.63
#